data_AF-A0ABD3LTY7-F1
#
_entry.id   AF-A0ABD3LTY7-F1
#
_cell.length_a   1.000
_cell.length_b   1.000
_cell.length_c   1.000
_cell.angle_alpha   90.00
_cell.angle_beta   90.00
_cell.angle_gamma   90.00
#
_symmetry.space_group_name_H-M   'P 1'
#
loop_
_entity.id
_entity.type
_entity.pdbx_description
1 polymer ?
#
loop_
_entity_poly.entity_id
_entity_poly.type
_entity_poly.pdbx_seq_one_letter_code
_entity_poly.pdbx_strand_id
1 'polypeptide(L)'
;MGKQNDGGVATGSDEFKLVGFSNFVRSNPRSDRFPVRRFHHVEFWCTDATNVSRRFAWGLGMPVVAKSDLSTGNATHASYLCRSGDLCFLFTAPYSPSIAASEGLDPSATASLPSFSYSDCVAFAAKHGLGVRAVAVEVEDADAAFRTSVAHGARPVSPPVVLDGRAAVAEVHLYGDVVLRYVSYKTPASDRGDSSPDSWFLPRFEPTDEISSFPLEFGIRRLDHAVGNVPELGPAISYVKRFTGFHEFAEFTKDDVGTGDSGLNSLVLANNDETVLLPMNEPVFGTKRKSQIQTYLEHNEGAGLQHLALTSEDIFRTLREMRKRSSVGGFEFMPSPPPTYYRNLKARAGDVLTDEQIKECEELGILVDRDDQGTLLQIFTKPVGDRPTIFIEIIQRVGCMLTDDHGKQYQKGGCGGFGKGNFSELFKSIEDYEKTLEARRVSEPASA
;
A
#
# COMPACT_ATOMS: atom_id res chain seq x y z
N MET A 1 -33.84 -30.88 -46.96
CA MET A 1 -34.25 -30.27 -45.67
C MET A 1 -32.98 -29.92 -44.93
N GLY A 2 -32.84 -28.65 -44.54
CA GLY A 2 -31.58 -28.02 -44.14
C GLY A 2 -30.88 -28.69 -42.96
N LYS A 3 -29.56 -28.83 -43.05
CA LYS A 3 -28.69 -28.99 -41.88
C LYS A 3 -28.26 -27.58 -41.47
N GLN A 4 -28.69 -27.14 -40.29
CA GLN A 4 -28.21 -25.91 -39.67
C GLN A 4 -26.72 -26.07 -39.34
N ASN A 5 -25.92 -25.13 -39.82
CA ASN A 5 -24.58 -24.87 -39.32
C ASN A 5 -24.72 -24.09 -38.01
N ASP A 6 -24.46 -24.72 -36.88
CA ASP A 6 -24.15 -23.99 -35.66
C ASP A 6 -22.68 -23.56 -35.73
N GLY A 7 -22.51 -22.26 -36.00
CA GLY A 7 -21.23 -21.58 -35.89
C GLY A 7 -20.79 -21.56 -34.44
N GLY A 8 -19.79 -22.37 -34.10
CA GLY A 8 -19.06 -22.27 -32.85
C GLY A 8 -18.45 -20.88 -32.73
N VAL A 9 -18.95 -20.09 -31.79
CA VAL A 9 -18.31 -18.86 -31.34
C VAL A 9 -17.00 -19.28 -30.67
N ALA A 10 -15.88 -19.04 -31.35
CA ALA A 10 -14.56 -19.12 -30.74
C ALA A 10 -14.47 -18.03 -29.67
N THR A 11 -14.73 -18.39 -28.41
CA THR A 11 -14.35 -17.58 -27.26
C THR A 11 -12.83 -17.70 -27.14
N GLY A 12 -12.10 -16.81 -27.82
CA GLY A 12 -10.69 -16.59 -27.54
C GLY A 12 -10.57 -16.06 -26.12
N SER A 13 -10.33 -16.94 -25.15
CA SER A 13 -9.72 -16.53 -23.90
C SER A 13 -8.28 -16.15 -24.25
N ASP A 14 -7.99 -14.86 -24.35
CA ASP A 14 -6.59 -14.41 -24.29
C ASP A 14 -6.03 -14.95 -22.97
N GLU A 15 -5.16 -15.96 -23.09
CA GLU A 15 -4.55 -16.63 -21.96
C GLU A 15 -3.64 -15.61 -21.26
N PHE A 16 -3.96 -15.27 -20.01
CA PHE A 16 -3.14 -14.35 -19.21
C PHE A 16 -1.73 -14.93 -19.10
N LYS A 17 -0.76 -14.29 -19.75
CA LYS A 17 0.62 -14.76 -19.80
C LYS A 17 1.58 -13.59 -19.65
N LEU A 18 2.38 -13.66 -18.58
CA LEU A 18 3.50 -12.76 -18.41
C LEU A 18 4.61 -13.10 -19.42
N VAL A 19 5.25 -12.06 -19.95
CA VAL A 19 6.37 -12.13 -20.90
C VAL A 19 7.73 -11.83 -20.25
N GLY A 20 7.71 -11.32 -19.01
CA GLY A 20 8.89 -10.94 -18.23
C GLY A 20 9.35 -9.51 -18.51
N PHE A 21 10.07 -8.93 -17.55
CA PHE A 21 10.43 -7.50 -17.55
C PHE A 21 11.13 -7.06 -18.84
N SER A 22 12.06 -7.87 -19.36
CA SER A 22 12.83 -7.51 -20.56
C SER A 22 12.03 -7.58 -21.86
N ASN A 23 10.93 -8.34 -21.89
CA ASN A 23 10.06 -8.45 -23.08
C ASN A 23 8.80 -7.60 -22.95
N PHE A 24 8.55 -7.03 -21.76
CA PHE A 24 7.39 -6.21 -21.51
C PHE A 24 7.54 -4.86 -22.22
N VAL A 25 6.63 -4.61 -23.17
CA VAL A 25 6.54 -3.32 -23.86
C VAL A 25 5.46 -2.49 -23.20
N ARG A 26 5.87 -1.55 -22.35
CA ARG A 26 4.94 -0.64 -21.68
C ARG A 26 4.17 0.19 -22.70
N SER A 27 2.85 0.20 -22.56
CA SER A 27 1.96 1.12 -23.27
C SER A 27 1.00 1.74 -22.27
N ASN A 28 0.76 3.05 -22.40
CA ASN A 28 -0.24 3.77 -21.62
C ASN A 28 -1.39 4.18 -22.56
N PRO A 29 -2.44 3.36 -22.66
CA PRO A 29 -3.61 3.64 -23.51
C PRO A 29 -4.52 4.73 -22.94
N ARG A 30 -4.22 5.23 -21.73
CA ARG A 30 -5.04 6.19 -20.98
C ARG A 30 -6.51 5.75 -20.85
N SER A 31 -6.71 4.50 -20.41
CA SER A 31 -8.00 3.81 -20.43
C SER A 31 -8.80 3.85 -19.12
N ASP A 32 -8.44 4.68 -18.13
CA ASP A 32 -9.23 4.84 -16.90
C ASP A 32 -10.72 5.07 -17.22
N ARG A 33 -11.59 4.32 -16.54
CA ARG A 33 -13.04 4.44 -16.73
C ARG A 33 -13.66 5.64 -16.02
N PHE A 34 -12.94 6.18 -15.05
CA PHE A 34 -13.31 7.37 -14.29
C PHE A 34 -12.03 8.11 -13.89
N PRO A 35 -12.06 9.45 -13.78
CA PRO A 35 -10.85 10.21 -13.48
C PRO A 35 -10.33 9.94 -12.07
N VAL A 36 -9.11 9.38 -11.98
CA VAL A 36 -8.38 9.12 -10.73
C VAL A 36 -7.26 10.13 -10.59
N ARG A 37 -7.19 10.80 -9.42
CA ARG A 37 -6.21 11.87 -9.18
C ARG A 37 -4.93 11.34 -8.54
N ARG A 38 -5.05 10.69 -7.38
CA ARG A 38 -3.92 10.24 -6.54
C ARG A 38 -4.40 9.30 -5.44
N PHE A 39 -3.46 8.68 -4.73
CA PHE A 39 -3.75 8.10 -3.42
C PHE A 39 -4.26 9.17 -2.45
N HIS A 40 -5.29 8.83 -1.70
CA HIS A 40 -5.88 9.70 -0.69
C HIS A 40 -5.45 9.34 0.72
N HIS A 41 -5.68 8.08 1.11
CA HIS A 41 -5.29 7.55 2.42
C HIS A 41 -5.25 6.02 2.38
N VAL A 42 -4.66 5.42 3.41
CA VAL A 42 -4.75 3.97 3.67
C VAL A 42 -5.35 3.78 5.05
N GLU A 43 -6.40 2.97 5.16
CA GLU A 43 -7.02 2.63 6.44
C GLU A 43 -6.60 1.24 6.91
N PHE A 44 -6.08 1.19 8.13
CA PHE A 44 -5.82 -0.03 8.88
C PHE A 44 -6.97 -0.30 9.83
N TRP A 45 -7.52 -1.52 9.78
CA TRP A 45 -8.36 -2.01 10.85
C TRP A 45 -7.49 -2.67 11.92
N CYS A 46 -7.76 -2.28 13.17
CA CYS A 46 -6.92 -2.58 14.33
C CYS A 46 -7.77 -3.13 15.47
N THR A 47 -7.14 -3.88 16.37
CA THR A 47 -7.75 -4.23 17.67
C THR A 47 -7.78 -3.04 18.63
N ASP A 48 -6.77 -2.16 18.55
CA ASP A 48 -6.68 -0.91 19.31
C ASP A 48 -6.02 0.19 18.45
N ALA A 49 -6.81 1.18 18.03
CA ALA A 49 -6.33 2.25 17.14
C ALA A 49 -5.35 3.21 17.82
N THR A 50 -5.46 3.40 19.14
CA THR A 50 -4.60 4.31 19.92
C THR A 50 -3.14 3.85 19.92
N ASN A 51 -2.89 2.58 20.24
CA ASN A 51 -1.54 2.04 20.33
C ASN A 51 -0.90 1.95 18.95
N VAL A 52 -1.65 1.49 17.93
CA VAL A 52 -1.13 1.36 16.57
C VAL A 52 -0.82 2.74 15.99
N SER A 53 -1.73 3.71 16.08
CA SER A 53 -1.48 5.07 15.57
C SER A 53 -0.28 5.73 16.26
N ARG A 54 -0.14 5.61 17.59
CA ARG A 54 1.02 6.16 18.31
C ARG A 54 2.34 5.48 17.93
N ARG A 55 2.34 4.16 17.74
CA ARG A 55 3.52 3.42 17.28
C ARG A 55 3.94 3.84 15.87
N PHE A 56 2.98 3.96 14.95
CA PHE A 56 3.24 4.42 13.59
C PHE A 56 3.70 5.88 13.58
N ALA A 57 3.07 6.73 14.38
CA ALA A 57 3.48 8.12 14.51
C ALA A 57 4.92 8.27 14.97
N TRP A 58 5.29 7.57 16.05
CA TRP A 58 6.65 7.55 16.58
C TRP A 58 7.65 6.91 15.61
N GLY A 59 7.31 5.76 15.05
CA GLY A 59 8.20 4.95 14.22
C GLY A 59 8.45 5.52 12.82
N LEU A 60 7.47 6.17 12.22
CA LEU A 60 7.56 6.78 10.88
C LEU A 60 7.74 8.30 10.92
N GLY A 61 7.57 8.93 12.08
CA GLY A 61 7.62 10.38 12.20
C GLY A 61 6.40 11.06 11.58
N MET A 62 5.21 10.47 11.78
CA MET A 62 3.95 10.92 11.21
C MET A 62 2.97 11.31 12.34
N PRO A 63 2.86 12.59 12.73
CA PRO A 63 2.01 13.00 13.84
C PRO A 63 0.56 12.55 13.60
N VAL A 64 -0.13 12.20 14.68
CA VAL A 64 -1.59 12.10 14.66
C VAL A 64 -2.12 13.52 14.56
N VAL A 65 -2.86 13.84 13.49
CA VAL A 65 -3.31 15.21 13.17
C VAL A 65 -4.83 15.36 13.20
N ALA A 66 -5.56 14.24 13.15
CA ALA A 66 -7.01 14.25 13.23
C ALA A 66 -7.52 13.00 13.95
N LYS A 67 -8.70 13.12 14.55
CA LYS A 67 -9.39 12.03 15.25
C LYS A 67 -10.90 12.06 14.97
N SER A 68 -11.51 10.89 15.05
CA SER A 68 -12.94 10.72 15.23
C SER A 68 -13.15 9.59 16.24
N ASP A 69 -13.49 9.95 17.46
CA ASP A 69 -13.68 9.04 18.59
C ASP A 69 -14.78 9.57 19.54
N LEU A 70 -14.93 8.97 20.72
CA LEU A 70 -15.92 9.40 21.72
C LEU A 70 -15.86 10.90 22.04
N SER A 71 -14.67 11.50 22.05
CA SER A 71 -14.51 12.93 22.34
C SER A 71 -15.07 13.84 21.24
N THR A 72 -15.23 13.30 20.04
CA THR A 72 -15.83 13.96 18.87
C THR A 72 -17.29 13.55 18.63
N GLY A 73 -17.88 12.79 19.57
CA GLY A 73 -19.25 12.28 19.47
C GLY A 73 -19.41 11.00 18.63
N ASN A 74 -18.33 10.32 18.26
CA ASN A 74 -18.39 9.02 17.58
C ASN A 74 -18.36 7.89 18.61
N ALA A 75 -19.52 7.27 18.83
CA ALA A 75 -19.70 6.14 19.75
C ALA A 75 -19.59 4.78 19.05
N THR A 76 -19.35 4.76 17.73
CA THR A 76 -19.25 3.54 16.92
C THR A 76 -17.81 3.01 16.85
N HIS A 77 -16.85 3.89 16.57
CA HIS A 77 -15.45 3.53 16.38
C HIS A 77 -14.51 4.65 16.82
N ALA A 78 -13.25 4.27 17.08
CA ALA A 78 -12.16 5.21 17.27
C ALA A 78 -11.29 5.20 16.00
N SER A 79 -11.09 6.37 15.40
CA SER A 79 -10.28 6.57 14.20
C SER A 79 -9.25 7.66 14.43
N TYR A 80 -7.97 7.35 14.21
CA TYR A 80 -6.84 8.29 14.35
C TYR A 80 -6.07 8.40 13.04
N LEU A 81 -5.87 9.63 12.56
CA LEU A 81 -5.20 9.93 11.30
C LEU A 81 -3.76 10.39 11.54
N CYS A 82 -2.78 9.59 11.13
CA CYS A 82 -1.39 9.99 11.00
C CYS A 82 -1.14 10.63 9.64
N ARG A 83 -0.42 11.76 9.61
CA ARG A 83 -0.08 12.47 8.36
C ARG A 83 1.37 12.91 8.32
N SER A 84 2.01 12.79 7.15
CA SER A 84 3.29 13.45 6.84
C SER A 84 3.32 13.77 5.34
N GLY A 85 3.42 15.06 5.00
CA GLY A 85 3.12 15.54 3.65
C GLY A 85 1.71 15.19 3.18
N ASP A 86 1.63 14.52 2.03
CA ASP A 86 0.41 13.99 1.41
C ASP A 86 0.07 12.56 1.86
N LEU A 87 0.97 11.89 2.61
CA LEU A 87 0.73 10.55 3.12
C LEU A 87 -0.22 10.60 4.33
N CYS A 88 -1.32 9.86 4.23
CA CYS A 88 -2.34 9.74 5.27
C CYS A 88 -2.57 8.27 5.64
N PHE A 89 -2.33 7.90 6.89
CA PHE A 89 -2.67 6.60 7.46
C PHE A 89 -3.76 6.76 8.51
N LEU A 90 -4.88 6.08 8.30
CA LEU A 90 -6.01 6.06 9.21
C LEU A 90 -6.01 4.73 9.98
N PHE A 91 -6.10 4.79 11.29
CA PHE A 91 -6.17 3.60 12.15
C PHE A 91 -7.53 3.58 12.83
N THR A 92 -8.30 2.53 12.59
CA THR A 92 -9.68 2.42 13.07
C THR A 92 -9.88 1.14 13.88
N ALA A 93 -10.53 1.27 15.03
CA ALA A 93 -10.89 0.16 15.92
C ALA A 93 -12.35 0.29 16.39
N PRO A 94 -13.06 -0.84 16.58
CA PRO A 94 -14.45 -0.83 17.03
C PRO A 94 -14.55 -0.46 18.50
N TYR A 95 -15.57 0.34 18.85
CA TYR A 95 -16.08 0.36 20.21
C TYR A 95 -17.07 -0.79 20.44
N SER A 96 -17.37 -1.10 21.70
CA SER A 96 -18.48 -2.01 22.01
C SER A 96 -19.80 -1.41 21.51
N PRO A 97 -20.65 -2.17 20.78
CA PRO A 97 -21.96 -1.68 20.34
C PRO A 97 -22.86 -1.24 21.50
N SER A 98 -22.59 -1.75 22.71
CA SER A 98 -23.31 -1.36 23.93
C SER A 98 -23.13 0.11 24.30
N ILE A 99 -22.05 0.77 23.88
CA ILE A 99 -21.80 2.19 24.18
C ILE A 99 -22.87 3.04 23.51
N ALA A 100 -22.99 2.95 22.18
CA ALA A 100 -24.06 3.64 21.45
C ALA A 100 -25.47 3.22 21.92
N ALA A 101 -25.68 1.93 22.17
CA ALA A 101 -26.98 1.44 22.66
C ALA A 101 -27.37 2.00 24.04
N SER A 102 -26.39 2.25 24.92
CA SER A 102 -26.64 2.84 26.25
C SER A 102 -27.13 4.29 26.18
N GLU A 103 -26.85 4.98 25.07
CA GLU A 103 -27.33 6.33 24.76
C GLU A 103 -28.64 6.32 23.94
N GLY A 104 -29.21 5.13 23.68
CA GLY A 104 -30.40 4.97 22.85
C GLY A 104 -30.16 5.23 21.36
N LEU A 105 -28.90 5.18 20.91
CA LEU A 105 -28.51 5.39 19.52
C LEU A 105 -28.36 4.06 18.78
N ASP A 106 -28.62 4.06 17.47
CA ASP A 106 -28.22 2.94 16.61
C ASP A 106 -26.68 2.83 16.62
N PRO A 107 -26.09 1.63 16.77
CA PRO A 107 -24.63 1.45 16.85
C PRO A 107 -23.83 1.99 15.67
N SER A 108 -24.46 2.24 14.52
CA SER A 108 -23.81 2.84 13.34
C SER A 108 -24.09 4.34 13.16
N ALA A 109 -25.03 4.91 13.92
CA ALA A 109 -25.54 6.26 13.67
C ALA A 109 -24.48 7.38 13.81
N THR A 110 -23.47 7.16 14.64
CA THR A 110 -22.44 8.16 14.95
C THR A 110 -21.12 7.94 14.22
N ALA A 111 -21.05 6.92 13.35
CA ALA A 111 -19.85 6.64 12.57
C ALA A 111 -19.52 7.82 11.62
N SER A 112 -18.27 8.29 11.68
CA SER A 112 -17.74 9.25 10.69
C SER A 112 -17.42 8.60 9.34
N LEU A 113 -17.12 7.31 9.35
CA LEU A 113 -16.98 6.45 8.17
C LEU A 113 -18.24 5.59 8.01
N PRO A 114 -19.12 5.88 7.03
CA PRO A 114 -20.42 5.21 6.92
C PRO A 114 -20.33 3.75 6.47
N SER A 115 -19.17 3.33 5.95
CA SER A 115 -18.88 1.94 5.59
C SER A 115 -18.39 1.09 6.77
N PHE A 116 -18.18 1.69 7.94
CA PHE A 116 -17.70 0.96 9.11
C PHE A 116 -18.75 -0.05 9.60
N SER A 117 -18.29 -1.26 9.89
CA SER A 117 -19.10 -2.35 10.42
C SER A 117 -18.37 -3.01 11.59
N TYR A 118 -19.01 -3.06 12.75
CA TYR A 118 -18.43 -3.64 13.96
C TYR A 118 -18.03 -5.11 13.75
N SER A 119 -18.94 -5.92 13.21
CA SER A 119 -18.71 -7.35 13.00
C SER A 119 -17.58 -7.59 12.01
N ASP A 120 -17.53 -6.81 10.93
CA ASP A 120 -16.53 -6.98 9.89
C ASP A 120 -15.15 -6.55 10.39
N CYS A 121 -15.08 -5.47 11.17
CA CYS A 121 -13.83 -4.99 11.76
C CYS A 121 -13.26 -5.99 12.77
N VAL A 122 -14.09 -6.54 13.65
CA VAL A 122 -13.68 -7.58 14.61
C VAL A 122 -13.24 -8.85 13.87
N ALA A 123 -14.00 -9.30 12.87
CA ALA A 123 -13.67 -10.48 12.08
C ALA A 123 -12.36 -10.29 11.31
N PHE A 124 -12.15 -9.13 10.70
CA PHE A 124 -10.92 -8.77 9.99
C PHE A 124 -9.71 -8.80 10.93
N ALA A 125 -9.80 -8.13 12.07
CA ALA A 125 -8.70 -8.05 13.03
C ALA A 125 -8.35 -9.44 13.62
N ALA A 126 -9.36 -10.30 13.84
CA ALA A 126 -9.13 -11.67 14.29
C ALA A 126 -8.45 -12.52 13.20
N LYS A 127 -8.93 -12.42 11.96
CA LYS A 127 -8.45 -13.20 10.82
C LYS A 127 -7.04 -12.79 10.38
N HIS A 128 -6.75 -11.49 10.30
CA HIS A 128 -5.52 -10.97 9.71
C HIS A 128 -4.51 -10.42 10.72
N GLY A 129 -4.96 -10.08 11.95
CA GLY A 129 -4.20 -9.22 12.85
C GLY A 129 -4.26 -7.76 12.39
N LEU A 130 -3.18 -7.01 12.55
CA LEU A 130 -3.04 -5.67 11.98
C LEU A 130 -2.91 -5.77 10.45
N GLY A 131 -3.82 -5.14 9.71
CA GLY A 131 -3.80 -5.16 8.24
C GLY A 131 -4.51 -3.97 7.62
N VAL A 132 -4.28 -3.73 6.32
CA VAL A 132 -4.96 -2.68 5.57
C VAL A 132 -6.34 -3.16 5.15
N ARG A 133 -7.37 -2.41 5.54
CA ARG A 133 -8.75 -2.62 5.09
C ARG A 133 -9.04 -1.87 3.79
N ALA A 134 -8.65 -0.60 3.71
CA ALA A 134 -9.00 0.25 2.57
C ALA A 134 -7.77 0.92 1.96
N VAL A 135 -7.63 0.79 0.64
CA VAL A 135 -6.78 1.66 -0.17
C VAL A 135 -7.68 2.73 -0.77
N ALA A 136 -7.54 3.98 -0.34
CA ALA A 136 -8.40 5.06 -0.80
C ALA A 136 -7.71 5.89 -1.89
N VAL A 137 -8.45 6.21 -2.95
CA VAL A 137 -8.03 7.07 -4.05
C VAL A 137 -8.96 8.28 -4.16
N GLU A 138 -8.38 9.45 -4.40
CA GLU A 138 -9.15 10.65 -4.71
C GLU A 138 -9.58 10.56 -6.18
N VAL A 139 -10.89 10.63 -6.42
CA VAL A 139 -11.49 10.62 -7.75
C VAL A 139 -12.26 11.92 -7.96
N GLU A 140 -12.59 12.24 -9.21
CA GLU A 140 -13.39 13.42 -9.51
C GLU A 140 -14.81 13.33 -8.92
N ASP A 141 -15.45 12.17 -9.03
CA ASP A 141 -16.78 11.90 -8.47
C ASP A 141 -16.87 10.43 -8.00
N ALA A 142 -17.03 10.23 -6.68
CA ALA A 142 -17.09 8.91 -6.06
C ALA A 142 -18.36 8.12 -6.44
N ASP A 143 -19.48 8.80 -6.69
CA ASP A 143 -20.71 8.14 -7.14
C ASP A 143 -20.56 7.65 -8.58
N ALA A 144 -20.02 8.50 -9.47
CA ALA A 144 -19.73 8.11 -10.84
C ALA A 144 -18.69 6.97 -10.92
N ALA A 145 -17.62 7.04 -10.12
CA ALA A 145 -16.59 6.00 -10.04
C ALA A 145 -17.19 4.66 -9.57
N PHE A 146 -18.03 4.68 -8.53
CA PHE A 146 -18.69 3.48 -8.02
C PHE A 146 -19.62 2.86 -9.07
N ARG A 147 -20.56 3.65 -9.63
CA ARG A 147 -21.51 3.16 -10.63
C ARG A 147 -20.80 2.58 -11.85
N THR A 148 -19.75 3.26 -12.31
CA THR A 148 -18.94 2.81 -13.46
C THR A 148 -18.21 1.51 -13.13
N SER A 149 -17.62 1.40 -11.95
CA SER A 149 -16.92 0.19 -11.51
C SER A 149 -17.86 -1.01 -11.43
N VAL A 150 -19.02 -0.85 -10.79
CA VAL A 150 -20.02 -1.92 -10.66
C VAL A 150 -20.57 -2.33 -12.03
N ALA A 151 -20.82 -1.37 -12.93
CA ALA A 151 -21.23 -1.67 -14.31
C ALA A 151 -20.18 -2.47 -15.10
N HIS A 152 -18.92 -2.41 -14.68
CA HIS A 152 -17.80 -3.16 -15.26
C HIS A 152 -17.34 -4.34 -14.39
N GLY A 153 -18.21 -4.81 -13.48
CA GLY A 153 -18.02 -6.06 -12.76
C GLY A 153 -17.36 -5.94 -11.38
N ALA A 154 -17.09 -4.73 -10.88
CA ALA A 154 -16.68 -4.57 -9.49
C ALA A 154 -17.77 -5.05 -8.53
N ARG A 155 -17.39 -5.79 -7.49
CA ARG A 155 -18.33 -6.21 -6.45
C ARG A 155 -18.54 -5.04 -5.49
N PRO A 156 -19.78 -4.53 -5.34
CA PRO A 156 -20.05 -3.40 -4.44
C PRO A 156 -19.82 -3.81 -2.99
N VAL A 157 -19.24 -2.92 -2.18
CA VAL A 157 -19.04 -3.12 -0.73
C VAL A 157 -19.81 -2.07 0.06
N SER A 158 -19.65 -0.79 -0.26
CA SER A 158 -20.43 0.29 0.33
C SER A 158 -20.89 1.25 -0.78
N PRO A 159 -22.21 1.51 -0.92
CA PRO A 159 -22.71 2.44 -1.92
C PRO A 159 -22.24 3.88 -1.63
N PRO A 160 -22.33 4.78 -2.61
CA PRO A 160 -21.94 6.18 -2.43
C PRO A 160 -22.75 6.86 -1.32
N VAL A 161 -22.05 7.42 -0.34
CA VAL A 161 -22.64 8.21 0.75
C VAL A 161 -22.03 9.61 0.72
N VAL A 162 -22.90 10.62 0.70
CA VAL A 162 -22.51 12.03 0.82
C VAL A 162 -22.34 12.37 2.29
N LEU A 163 -21.14 12.80 2.66
CA LEU A 163 -20.78 13.20 4.02
C LEU A 163 -20.96 14.70 4.18
N ASP A 164 -21.94 15.10 5.00
CA ASP A 164 -22.28 16.48 5.36
C ASP A 164 -22.31 17.45 4.17
N GLY A 165 -22.73 16.95 3.00
CA GLY A 165 -22.78 17.72 1.76
C GLY A 165 -21.43 18.18 1.19
N ARG A 166 -20.29 17.73 1.74
CA ARG A 166 -18.93 18.22 1.41
C ARG A 166 -18.06 17.20 0.66
N ALA A 167 -18.11 15.95 1.10
CA ALA A 167 -17.39 14.83 0.49
C ALA A 167 -18.37 13.70 0.11
N ALA A 168 -17.93 12.79 -0.75
CA ALA A 168 -18.62 11.54 -1.03
C ALA A 168 -17.63 10.39 -0.95
N VAL A 169 -18.07 9.27 -0.36
CA VAL A 169 -17.26 8.06 -0.19
C VAL A 169 -18.05 6.86 -0.71
N ALA A 170 -17.40 5.97 -1.44
CA ALA A 170 -17.95 4.70 -1.89
C ALA A 170 -16.86 3.62 -1.90
N GLU A 171 -17.23 2.34 -1.83
CA GLU A 171 -16.27 1.24 -1.76
C GLU A 171 -16.66 0.06 -2.66
N VAL A 172 -15.67 -0.48 -3.35
CA VAL A 172 -15.77 -1.74 -4.07
C VAL A 172 -14.68 -2.70 -3.59
N HIS A 173 -14.94 -4.00 -3.70
CA HIS A 173 -13.98 -5.04 -3.36
C HIS A 173 -12.77 -4.94 -4.29
N LEU A 174 -11.55 -4.94 -3.73
CA LEU A 174 -10.30 -4.96 -4.47
C LEU A 174 -9.75 -6.40 -4.58
N TYR A 175 -9.30 -6.98 -3.47
CA TYR A 175 -8.89 -8.39 -3.33
C TYR A 175 -8.98 -8.83 -1.87
N GLY A 176 -9.28 -10.11 -1.64
CA GLY A 176 -9.46 -10.64 -0.27
C GLY A 176 -10.51 -9.83 0.50
N ASP A 177 -10.13 -9.36 1.69
CA ASP A 177 -10.97 -8.47 2.51
C ASP A 177 -10.56 -6.99 2.38
N VAL A 178 -9.81 -6.63 1.34
CA VAL A 178 -9.37 -5.26 1.04
C VAL A 178 -10.35 -4.58 0.08
N VAL A 179 -10.67 -3.31 0.37
CA VAL A 179 -11.53 -2.47 -0.49
C VAL A 179 -10.71 -1.40 -1.21
N LEU A 180 -11.14 -1.05 -2.42
CA LEU A 180 -10.76 0.20 -3.07
C LEU A 180 -11.83 1.23 -2.72
N ARG A 181 -11.43 2.26 -1.98
CA ARG A 181 -12.31 3.34 -1.54
C ARG A 181 -12.17 4.53 -2.49
N TYR A 182 -13.29 4.99 -3.04
CA TYR A 182 -13.37 6.23 -3.80
C TYR A 182 -13.72 7.37 -2.86
N VAL A 183 -12.97 8.46 -2.95
CA VAL A 183 -13.25 9.70 -2.21
C VAL A 183 -13.30 10.86 -3.20
N SER A 184 -14.35 11.65 -3.17
CA SER A 184 -14.45 12.89 -3.94
C SER A 184 -14.95 14.03 -3.07
N TYR A 185 -14.59 15.27 -3.44
CA TYR A 185 -14.96 16.49 -2.73
C TYR A 185 -15.73 17.41 -3.66
N LYS A 186 -16.74 18.11 -3.14
CA LYS A 186 -17.43 19.15 -3.92
C LYS A 186 -16.56 20.37 -4.18
N THR A 187 -15.69 20.69 -3.23
CA THR A 187 -14.78 21.85 -3.32
C THR A 187 -13.42 21.38 -3.85
N PRO A 188 -12.87 22.04 -4.90
CA PRO A 188 -11.53 21.75 -5.41
C PRO A 188 -10.46 21.87 -4.33
N ALA A 189 -9.36 21.12 -4.47
CA ALA A 189 -8.28 21.11 -3.48
C ALA A 189 -7.66 22.50 -3.22
N SER A 190 -7.59 23.36 -4.24
CA SER A 190 -7.08 24.74 -4.12
C SER A 190 -7.89 25.61 -3.16
N ASP A 191 -9.17 25.27 -2.98
CA ASP A 191 -10.15 26.09 -2.28
C ASP A 191 -10.57 25.41 -0.95
N ARG A 192 -10.08 24.20 -0.68
CA ARG A 192 -10.22 23.55 0.63
C ARG A 192 -9.27 24.23 1.61
N GLY A 193 -9.83 24.95 2.59
CA GLY A 193 -9.03 25.55 3.65
C GLY A 193 -8.29 24.47 4.45
N ASP A 194 -7.02 24.73 4.78
CA ASP A 194 -6.19 23.84 5.62
C ASP A 194 -6.50 24.00 7.13
N SER A 195 -7.53 24.78 7.46
CA SER A 195 -7.86 25.17 8.83
C SER A 195 -8.49 24.06 9.68
N SER A 196 -9.03 22.99 9.06
CA SER A 196 -9.64 21.89 9.79
C SER A 196 -9.61 20.56 9.01
N PRO A 197 -9.33 19.41 9.66
CA PRO A 197 -9.44 18.09 9.04
C PRO A 197 -10.82 17.78 8.44
N ASP A 198 -11.89 18.35 9.01
CA ASP A 198 -13.27 18.27 8.50
C ASP A 198 -13.42 18.87 7.07
N SER A 199 -12.44 19.68 6.63
CA SER A 199 -12.37 20.29 5.30
C SER A 199 -11.41 19.55 4.35
N TRP A 200 -10.18 19.24 4.79
CA TRP A 200 -9.15 18.68 3.90
C TRP A 200 -8.98 17.16 3.99
N PHE A 201 -9.51 16.51 5.03
CA PHE A 201 -9.62 15.06 5.15
C PHE A 201 -11.07 14.64 4.96
N LEU A 202 -11.81 14.22 5.99
CA LEU A 202 -13.20 13.78 5.84
C LEU A 202 -14.08 14.48 6.87
N PRO A 203 -15.38 14.67 6.57
CA PRO A 203 -16.27 15.25 7.54
C PRO A 203 -16.32 14.48 8.86
N ARG A 204 -16.54 15.19 9.98
CA ARG A 204 -16.58 14.65 11.36
C ARG A 204 -15.25 14.11 11.89
N PHE A 205 -14.14 14.57 11.30
CA PHE A 205 -12.82 14.46 11.88
C PHE A 205 -12.41 15.81 12.48
N GLU A 206 -11.95 15.77 13.72
CA GLU A 206 -11.52 16.95 14.47
C GLU A 206 -10.00 16.94 14.65
N PRO A 207 -9.34 18.10 14.77
CA PRO A 207 -7.92 18.17 15.09
C PRO A 207 -7.63 17.53 16.46
N THR A 208 -6.44 16.97 16.62
CA THR A 208 -5.94 16.55 17.94
C THR A 208 -5.38 17.74 18.71
N ASP A 209 -5.47 17.73 20.05
CA ASP A 209 -4.97 18.84 20.89
C ASP A 209 -3.45 19.08 20.69
N GLU A 210 -3.02 20.34 20.65
CA GLU A 210 -1.62 20.77 20.37
C GLU A 210 -0.58 20.17 21.33
N ILE A 211 -0.98 19.84 22.58
CA ILE A 211 -0.10 19.21 23.59
C ILE A 211 0.24 17.75 23.21
N SER A 212 -0.56 17.13 22.33
CA SER A 212 -0.33 15.78 21.80
C SER A 212 0.46 15.76 20.48
N SER A 213 0.65 16.91 19.81
CA SER A 213 1.40 17.03 18.55
C SER A 213 2.87 17.35 18.82
N PHE A 214 3.63 16.37 19.28
CA PHE A 214 5.09 16.44 19.20
C PHE A 214 5.46 16.62 17.71
N PRO A 215 6.33 17.57 17.32
CA PRO A 215 6.69 17.79 15.91
C PRO A 215 7.56 16.64 15.41
N LEU A 216 6.91 15.54 15.05
CA LEU A 216 7.50 14.38 14.42
C LEU A 216 7.49 14.64 12.91
N GLU A 217 8.67 14.71 12.29
CA GLU A 217 8.74 14.88 10.84
C GLU A 217 10.09 14.36 10.33
N PHE A 218 10.06 13.18 9.72
CA PHE A 218 11.29 12.49 9.30
C PHE A 218 11.62 12.68 7.81
N GLY A 219 10.67 13.19 7.00
CA GLY A 219 10.87 13.41 5.57
C GLY A 219 9.98 12.56 4.64
N ILE A 220 9.02 11.79 5.17
CA ILE A 220 8.09 10.99 4.36
C ILE A 220 7.02 11.90 3.74
N ARG A 221 6.69 11.73 2.46
CA ARG A 221 5.84 12.70 1.74
C ARG A 221 4.58 12.11 1.14
N ARG A 222 4.62 10.91 0.56
CA ARG A 222 3.47 10.33 -0.13
C ARG A 222 3.57 8.81 -0.22
N LEU A 223 2.45 8.17 -0.53
CA LEU A 223 2.42 6.78 -0.96
C LEU A 223 2.89 6.71 -2.41
N ASP A 224 3.86 5.84 -2.69
CA ASP A 224 4.35 5.59 -4.05
C ASP A 224 3.54 4.49 -4.72
N HIS A 225 3.41 3.36 -4.04
CA HIS A 225 2.66 2.21 -4.51
C HIS A 225 2.18 1.34 -3.34
N ALA A 226 1.15 0.53 -3.59
CA ALA A 226 0.51 -0.33 -2.61
C ALA A 226 0.33 -1.74 -3.17
N VAL A 227 0.98 -2.73 -2.56
CA VAL A 227 1.14 -4.07 -3.16
C VAL A 227 0.23 -5.10 -2.53
N GLY A 228 -0.56 -5.78 -3.34
CA GLY A 228 -1.40 -6.91 -2.94
C GLY A 228 -0.75 -8.26 -3.20
N ASN A 229 -0.96 -9.22 -2.30
CA ASN A 229 -0.68 -10.63 -2.57
C ASN A 229 -1.99 -11.35 -2.82
N VAL A 230 -2.03 -12.13 -3.90
CA VAL A 230 -3.19 -12.92 -4.34
C VAL A 230 -2.76 -14.36 -4.62
N PRO A 231 -3.67 -15.34 -4.52
CA PRO A 231 -3.34 -16.73 -4.86
C PRO A 231 -3.10 -16.93 -6.36
N GLU A 232 -3.81 -16.20 -7.21
CA GLU A 232 -3.72 -16.26 -8.68
C GLU A 232 -3.76 -14.85 -9.26
N LEU A 233 -2.71 -14.48 -10.02
CA LEU A 233 -2.50 -13.13 -10.54
C LEU A 233 -3.45 -12.82 -11.69
N GLY A 234 -3.59 -13.74 -12.66
CA GLY A 234 -4.38 -13.50 -13.88
C GLY A 234 -5.83 -13.09 -13.62
N PRO A 235 -6.60 -13.84 -12.80
CA PRO A 235 -7.95 -13.46 -12.41
C PRO A 235 -8.01 -12.13 -11.63
N ALA A 236 -7.04 -11.86 -10.74
CA ALA A 236 -7.01 -10.65 -9.94
C ALA A 236 -6.73 -9.40 -10.80
N ILE A 237 -5.70 -9.44 -11.64
CA ILE A 237 -5.38 -8.38 -12.62
C ILE A 237 -6.58 -8.14 -13.52
N SER A 238 -7.14 -9.20 -14.10
CA SER A 238 -8.28 -9.11 -15.02
C SER A 238 -9.53 -8.52 -14.34
N TYR A 239 -9.75 -8.80 -13.05
CA TYR A 239 -10.83 -8.22 -12.28
C TYR A 239 -10.61 -6.72 -12.08
N VAL A 240 -9.46 -6.30 -11.54
CA VAL A 240 -9.17 -4.89 -11.26
C VAL A 240 -9.13 -4.04 -12.53
N LYS A 241 -8.35 -4.47 -13.53
CA LYS A 241 -8.23 -3.81 -14.84
C LYS A 241 -9.59 -3.61 -15.51
N ARG A 242 -10.49 -4.60 -15.40
CA ARG A 242 -11.81 -4.52 -16.03
C ARG A 242 -12.65 -3.40 -15.45
N PHE A 243 -12.70 -3.22 -14.13
CA PHE A 243 -13.58 -2.23 -13.53
C PHE A 243 -12.96 -0.84 -13.39
N THR A 244 -11.63 -0.72 -13.26
CA THR A 244 -10.96 0.59 -13.18
C THR A 244 -10.57 1.12 -14.56
N GLY A 245 -10.23 0.25 -15.50
CA GLY A 245 -9.57 0.64 -16.75
C GLY A 245 -8.07 0.90 -16.62
N PHE A 246 -7.47 0.63 -15.45
CA PHE A 246 -6.03 0.79 -15.23
C PHE A 246 -5.21 -0.05 -16.19
N HIS A 247 -4.08 0.48 -16.67
CA HIS A 247 -3.21 -0.22 -17.60
C HIS A 247 -2.05 -0.92 -16.88
N GLU A 248 -1.44 -1.88 -17.58
CA GLU A 248 -0.25 -2.58 -17.10
C GLU A 248 0.96 -1.67 -17.27
N PHE A 249 1.65 -1.41 -16.17
CA PHE A 249 2.77 -0.48 -16.10
C PHE A 249 4.12 -1.20 -16.18
N ALA A 250 4.23 -2.33 -15.48
CA ALA A 250 5.42 -3.19 -15.44
C ALA A 250 5.02 -4.59 -14.97
N GLU A 251 5.83 -5.59 -15.30
CA GLU A 251 5.68 -6.94 -14.79
C GLU A 251 7.03 -7.58 -14.50
N PHE A 252 7.01 -8.57 -13.61
CA PHE A 252 8.17 -9.32 -13.19
C PHE A 252 7.78 -10.79 -13.08
N THR A 253 8.57 -11.67 -13.69
CA THR A 253 8.41 -13.12 -13.55
C THR A 253 9.41 -13.67 -12.55
N LYS A 254 9.24 -14.94 -12.17
CA LYS A 254 10.22 -15.65 -11.34
C LYS A 254 11.65 -15.58 -11.91
N ASP A 255 11.80 -15.53 -13.22
CA ASP A 255 13.11 -15.49 -13.88
C ASP A 255 13.73 -14.08 -13.82
N ASP A 256 12.90 -13.06 -13.56
CA ASP A 256 13.33 -11.67 -13.38
C ASP A 256 13.75 -11.36 -11.95
N VAL A 257 13.02 -11.88 -10.95
CA VAL A 257 13.11 -11.45 -9.54
C VAL A 257 13.27 -12.59 -8.53
N GLY A 258 13.18 -13.85 -8.96
CA GLY A 258 13.33 -15.01 -8.09
C GLY A 258 14.78 -15.20 -7.62
N THR A 259 14.93 -15.91 -6.50
CA THR A 259 16.22 -16.43 -6.05
C THR A 259 16.46 -17.80 -6.67
N GLY A 260 17.64 -18.38 -6.44
CA GLY A 260 17.88 -19.79 -6.80
C GLY A 260 17.00 -20.80 -6.05
N ASP A 261 16.23 -20.35 -5.05
CA ASP A 261 15.45 -21.18 -4.15
C ASP A 261 13.94 -20.86 -4.10
N SER A 262 13.51 -19.62 -4.40
CA SER A 262 12.10 -19.19 -4.36
C SER A 262 11.78 -18.16 -5.45
N GLY A 263 10.50 -17.83 -5.66
CA GLY A 263 10.10 -16.84 -6.64
C GLY A 263 8.67 -16.32 -6.47
N LEU A 264 8.35 -15.30 -7.26
CA LEU A 264 7.03 -14.72 -7.41
C LEU A 264 6.82 -14.30 -8.87
N ASN A 265 5.57 -14.11 -9.24
CA ASN A 265 5.19 -13.31 -10.40
C ASN A 265 4.49 -12.05 -9.91
N SER A 266 4.74 -10.92 -10.56
CA SER A 266 4.17 -9.62 -10.21
C SER A 266 3.74 -8.85 -11.44
N LEU A 267 2.64 -8.12 -11.34
CA LEU A 267 2.21 -7.17 -12.35
C LEU A 267 1.70 -5.88 -11.68
N VAL A 268 2.12 -4.74 -12.22
CA VAL A 268 1.78 -3.41 -11.74
C VAL A 268 0.66 -2.82 -12.58
N LEU A 269 -0.47 -2.48 -11.95
CA LEU A 269 -1.51 -1.66 -12.55
C LEU A 269 -1.31 -0.18 -12.21
N ALA A 270 -1.60 0.69 -13.16
CA ALA A 270 -1.51 2.15 -13.00
C ALA A 270 -2.75 2.86 -13.55
N ASN A 271 -3.11 4.00 -12.94
CA ASN A 271 -4.06 4.95 -13.53
C ASN A 271 -3.42 5.70 -14.73
N ASN A 272 -4.22 6.48 -15.46
CA ASN A 272 -3.81 7.21 -16.66
C ASN A 272 -2.54 8.06 -16.48
N ASP A 273 -2.47 8.78 -15.36
CA ASP A 273 -1.34 9.68 -15.04
C ASP A 273 -0.25 8.97 -14.22
N GLU A 274 -0.44 7.68 -13.94
CA GLU A 274 0.51 6.79 -13.27
C GLU A 274 0.95 7.31 -11.88
N THR A 275 0.03 8.02 -11.22
CA THR A 275 0.13 8.54 -9.86
C THR A 275 -0.39 7.56 -8.81
N VAL A 276 -1.19 6.57 -9.23
CA VAL A 276 -1.70 5.46 -8.42
C VAL A 276 -1.15 4.17 -9.01
N LEU A 277 -0.33 3.47 -8.23
CA LEU A 277 0.36 2.25 -8.64
C LEU A 277 -0.05 1.10 -7.70
N LEU A 278 -0.69 0.07 -8.26
CA LEU A 278 -1.19 -1.10 -7.54
C LEU A 278 -0.55 -2.40 -8.07
N PRO A 279 0.68 -2.73 -7.63
CA PRO A 279 1.25 -4.04 -7.87
C PRO A 279 0.45 -5.18 -7.21
N MET A 280 0.39 -6.32 -7.89
CA MET A 280 -0.15 -7.57 -7.36
C MET A 280 0.84 -8.70 -7.60
N ASN A 281 1.02 -9.56 -6.60
CA ASN A 281 1.91 -10.71 -6.66
C ASN A 281 1.15 -12.03 -6.50
N GLU A 282 1.63 -13.08 -7.16
CA GLU A 282 1.24 -14.47 -6.89
C GLU A 282 2.45 -15.35 -6.51
N PRO A 283 2.24 -16.43 -5.74
CA PRO A 283 3.30 -17.38 -5.43
C PRO A 283 3.68 -18.21 -6.66
N VAL A 284 4.97 -18.54 -6.76
CA VAL A 284 5.46 -19.55 -7.70
C VAL A 284 5.69 -20.85 -6.93
N PHE A 285 5.03 -21.92 -7.36
CA PHE A 285 5.13 -23.24 -6.74
C PHE A 285 6.22 -24.10 -7.40
N GLY A 286 6.62 -25.17 -6.71
CA GLY A 286 7.63 -26.12 -7.22
C GLY A 286 9.07 -25.63 -7.12
N THR A 287 9.32 -24.56 -6.37
CA THR A 287 10.66 -24.06 -6.01
C THR A 287 11.24 -24.81 -4.81
N LYS A 288 12.56 -24.73 -4.59
CA LYS A 288 13.23 -25.45 -3.49
C LYS A 288 12.74 -25.02 -2.11
N ARG A 289 12.45 -23.73 -1.98
CA ARG A 289 11.87 -23.11 -0.81
C ARG A 289 10.52 -22.52 -1.16
N LYS A 290 9.68 -22.44 -0.13
CA LYS A 290 8.36 -21.86 -0.24
C LYS A 290 8.44 -20.39 -0.62
N SER A 291 7.59 -19.96 -1.54
CA SER A 291 7.45 -18.55 -1.87
C SER A 291 6.98 -17.77 -0.63
N GLN A 292 7.62 -16.65 -0.35
CA GLN A 292 7.20 -15.70 0.69
C GLN A 292 5.77 -15.17 0.44
N ILE A 293 5.31 -15.17 -0.81
CA ILE A 293 3.91 -14.83 -1.14
C ILE A 293 2.96 -15.90 -0.57
N GLN A 294 3.34 -17.18 -0.67
CA GLN A 294 2.57 -18.26 -0.06
C GLN A 294 2.63 -18.20 1.47
N THR A 295 3.79 -17.90 2.05
CA THR A 295 3.93 -17.67 3.50
C THR A 295 3.00 -16.54 3.98
N TYR A 296 2.92 -15.44 3.22
CA TYR A 296 1.97 -14.36 3.49
C TYR A 296 0.53 -14.88 3.45
N LEU A 297 0.11 -15.55 2.37
CA LEU A 297 -1.29 -15.99 2.20
C LEU A 297 -1.74 -16.92 3.33
N GLU A 298 -0.85 -17.75 3.87
CA GLU A 298 -1.18 -18.63 4.99
C GLU A 298 -1.30 -17.89 6.32
N HIS A 299 -0.36 -16.99 6.64
CA HIS A 299 -0.40 -16.25 7.90
C HIS A 299 -1.43 -15.11 7.90
N ASN A 300 -1.78 -14.62 6.72
CA ASN A 300 -2.84 -13.65 6.50
C ASN A 300 -4.21 -14.31 6.30
N GLU A 301 -4.29 -15.64 6.20
CA GLU A 301 -5.54 -16.36 5.89
C GLU A 301 -6.22 -15.89 4.60
N GLY A 302 -5.43 -15.66 3.55
CA GLY A 302 -5.88 -15.30 2.21
C GLY A 302 -5.20 -14.04 1.66
N ALA A 303 -5.75 -13.54 0.55
CA ALA A 303 -5.25 -12.36 -0.14
C ALA A 303 -5.34 -11.10 0.74
N GLY A 304 -4.43 -10.16 0.52
CA GLY A 304 -4.35 -8.94 1.31
C GLY A 304 -3.22 -8.02 0.85
N LEU A 305 -3.09 -6.87 1.50
CA LEU A 305 -2.02 -5.92 1.22
C LEU A 305 -0.73 -6.35 1.93
N GLN A 306 0.32 -6.54 1.15
CA GLN A 306 1.63 -6.99 1.62
C GLN A 306 2.51 -5.82 2.06
N HIS A 307 2.66 -4.79 1.23
CA HIS A 307 3.48 -3.64 1.61
C HIS A 307 3.02 -2.33 1.00
N LEU A 308 3.42 -1.26 1.69
CA LEU A 308 3.20 0.12 1.28
C LEU A 308 4.57 0.77 1.12
N ALA A 309 4.83 1.31 -0.07
CA ALA A 309 6.06 2.03 -0.36
C ALA A 309 5.89 3.53 -0.16
N LEU A 310 6.66 4.10 0.75
CA LEU A 310 6.53 5.48 1.20
C LEU A 310 7.68 6.30 0.63
N THR A 311 7.36 7.29 -0.20
CA THR A 311 8.36 8.20 -0.76
C THR A 311 8.87 9.14 0.32
N SER A 312 10.19 9.23 0.45
CA SER A 312 10.89 10.24 1.22
C SER A 312 11.54 11.28 0.31
N GLU A 313 11.60 12.52 0.77
CA GLU A 313 12.39 13.59 0.12
C GLU A 313 13.89 13.50 0.46
N ASP A 314 14.24 12.87 1.59
CA ASP A 314 15.60 12.59 2.05
C ASP A 314 15.58 11.27 2.84
N ILE A 315 15.78 10.17 2.11
CA ILE A 315 15.77 8.81 2.65
C ILE A 315 16.87 8.62 3.69
N PHE A 316 18.02 9.30 3.56
CA PHE A 316 19.12 9.19 4.50
C PHE A 316 18.74 9.77 5.87
N ARG A 317 18.16 10.98 5.88
CA ARG A 317 17.62 11.58 7.11
C ARG A 317 16.49 10.72 7.67
N THR A 318 15.56 10.30 6.82
CA THR A 318 14.40 9.50 7.24
C THR A 318 14.84 8.23 7.96
N LEU A 319 15.77 7.47 7.37
CA LEU A 319 16.24 6.22 7.96
C LEU A 319 17.11 6.42 9.20
N ARG A 320 17.93 7.48 9.27
CA ARG A 320 18.62 7.82 10.52
C ARG A 320 17.62 8.02 11.65
N GLU A 321 16.53 8.74 11.41
CA GLU A 321 15.51 8.99 12.43
C GLU A 321 14.71 7.72 12.78
N MET A 322 14.29 6.94 11.78
CA MET A 322 13.57 5.68 12.04
C MET A 322 14.45 4.68 12.81
N ARG A 323 15.71 4.50 12.42
CA ARG A 323 16.64 3.56 13.07
C ARG A 323 16.95 3.91 14.53
N LYS A 324 17.04 5.21 14.87
CA LYS A 324 17.18 5.66 16.27
C LYS A 324 16.05 5.18 17.18
N ARG A 325 14.88 4.89 16.59
CA ARG A 325 13.66 4.53 17.31
C ARG A 325 13.36 3.04 17.29
N SER A 326 14.05 2.25 16.46
CA SER A 326 13.81 0.81 16.30
C SER A 326 13.78 0.06 17.64
N SER A 327 14.77 0.29 18.51
CA SER A 327 14.87 -0.41 19.80
C SER A 327 13.98 0.15 20.91
N VAL A 328 13.21 1.22 20.63
CA VAL A 328 12.35 1.92 21.60
C VAL A 328 10.95 2.12 21.01
N GLY A 329 10.39 1.05 20.44
CA GLY A 329 9.01 0.99 19.96
C GLY A 329 8.79 1.40 18.50
N GLY A 330 9.83 1.77 17.76
CA GLY A 330 9.77 2.03 16.32
C GLY A 330 9.76 0.76 15.47
N PHE A 331 10.15 0.90 14.20
CA PHE A 331 10.21 -0.22 13.25
C PHE A 331 11.64 -0.71 13.06
N GLU A 332 11.79 -2.03 12.93
CA GLU A 332 13.05 -2.66 12.57
C GLU A 332 13.14 -2.83 11.05
N PHE A 333 14.37 -2.94 10.54
CA PHE A 333 14.63 -3.11 9.11
C PHE A 333 15.15 -4.50 8.82
N MET A 334 14.98 -4.93 7.56
CA MET A 334 15.60 -6.15 7.07
C MET A 334 17.13 -6.08 7.20
N PRO A 335 17.81 -7.24 7.32
CA PRO A 335 19.27 -7.28 7.39
C PRO A 335 19.91 -6.57 6.19
N SER A 336 20.94 -5.78 6.46
CA SER A 336 21.70 -5.10 5.42
C SER A 336 22.39 -6.12 4.49
N PRO A 337 22.44 -5.84 3.17
CA PRO A 337 23.29 -6.58 2.24
C PRO A 337 24.75 -6.68 2.68
N PRO A 338 25.50 -7.68 2.20
CA PRO A 338 26.93 -7.78 2.50
C PRO A 338 27.72 -6.60 1.89
N PRO A 339 28.89 -6.23 2.46
CA PRO A 339 29.74 -5.14 1.94
C PRO A 339 30.09 -5.25 0.44
N THR A 340 30.12 -6.48 -0.10
CA THR A 340 30.32 -6.73 -1.53
C THR A 340 29.27 -6.06 -2.42
N TYR A 341 28.03 -5.94 -1.94
CA TYR A 341 26.94 -5.27 -2.66
C TYR A 341 27.27 -3.79 -2.89
N TYR A 342 27.73 -3.08 -1.84
CA TYR A 342 28.05 -1.65 -1.89
C TYR A 342 29.33 -1.37 -2.67
N ARG A 343 30.34 -2.25 -2.60
CA ARG A 343 31.52 -2.14 -3.48
C ARG A 343 31.15 -2.17 -4.96
N ASN A 344 30.16 -2.98 -5.34
CA ASN A 344 29.68 -3.07 -6.72
C ASN A 344 28.72 -1.93 -7.08
N LEU A 345 28.17 -1.22 -6.09
CA LEU A 345 27.22 -0.13 -6.28
C LEU A 345 27.87 1.09 -6.96
N LYS A 346 29.16 1.35 -6.68
CA LYS A 346 29.93 2.40 -7.36
C LYS A 346 29.96 2.23 -8.88
N ALA A 347 30.02 1.00 -9.38
CA ALA A 347 29.97 0.71 -10.82
C ALA A 347 28.56 0.89 -11.42
N ARG A 348 27.50 0.82 -10.61
CA ARG A 348 26.09 0.92 -11.05
C ARG A 348 25.53 2.35 -10.98
N ALA A 349 25.88 3.08 -9.93
CA ALA A 349 25.26 4.36 -9.58
C ALA A 349 26.26 5.43 -9.11
N GLY A 350 27.57 5.25 -9.32
CA GLY A 350 28.60 6.20 -8.86
C GLY A 350 28.63 7.55 -9.59
N ASP A 351 27.89 7.70 -10.68
CA ASP A 351 27.63 8.96 -11.39
C ASP A 351 26.41 9.72 -10.83
N VAL A 352 25.59 9.06 -10.00
CA VAL A 352 24.41 9.67 -9.35
C VAL A 352 24.63 9.86 -7.85
N LEU A 353 25.32 8.92 -7.20
CA LEU A 353 25.62 8.94 -5.77
C LEU A 353 27.10 9.22 -5.53
N THR A 354 27.40 10.13 -4.59
CA THR A 354 28.78 10.37 -4.15
C THR A 354 29.31 9.19 -3.32
N ASP A 355 30.63 9.10 -3.15
CA ASP A 355 31.24 8.06 -2.31
C ASP A 355 30.74 8.11 -0.86
N GLU A 356 30.45 9.30 -0.32
CA GLU A 356 29.84 9.50 0.99
C GLU A 356 28.41 8.96 1.04
N GLN A 357 27.60 9.23 0.00
CA GLN A 357 26.23 8.70 -0.07
C GLN A 357 26.19 7.19 -0.22
N ILE A 358 27.14 6.60 -0.97
CA ILE A 358 27.28 5.13 -1.05
C ILE A 358 27.62 4.54 0.31
N LYS A 359 28.50 5.20 1.07
CA LYS A 359 28.83 4.79 2.44
C LYS A 359 27.62 4.92 3.37
N GLU A 360 26.83 5.99 3.27
CA GLU A 360 25.58 6.12 4.02
C GLU A 360 24.56 5.03 3.62
N CYS A 361 24.51 4.63 2.34
CA CYS A 361 23.71 3.48 1.93
C CYS A 361 24.14 2.20 2.65
N GLU A 362 25.45 1.94 2.75
CA GLU A 362 25.99 0.78 3.47
C GLU A 362 25.64 0.81 4.96
N GLU A 363 25.87 1.94 5.63
CA GLU A 363 25.59 2.12 7.05
C GLU A 363 24.09 1.97 7.38
N LEU A 364 23.22 2.45 6.50
CA LEU A 364 21.77 2.42 6.69
C LEU A 364 21.10 1.19 6.09
N GLY A 365 21.83 0.33 5.37
CA GLY A 365 21.28 -0.86 4.72
C GLY A 365 20.40 -0.56 3.50
N ILE A 366 20.60 0.57 2.82
CA ILE A 366 19.80 1.01 1.67
C ILE A 366 20.19 0.21 0.42
N LEU A 367 19.19 -0.34 -0.25
CA LEU A 367 19.33 -0.95 -1.57
C LEU A 367 19.20 0.12 -2.66
N VAL A 368 20.01 0.03 -3.71
CA VAL A 368 20.00 0.95 -4.84
C VAL A 368 19.86 0.17 -6.14
N ASP A 369 18.81 0.50 -6.89
CA ASP A 369 18.60 0.02 -8.25
C ASP A 369 18.57 1.19 -9.23
N ARG A 370 18.75 0.88 -10.51
CA ARG A 370 18.79 1.87 -11.57
C ARG A 370 18.21 1.30 -12.86
N ASP A 371 17.40 2.10 -13.53
CA ASP A 371 16.94 1.85 -14.90
C ASP A 371 17.47 2.93 -15.86
N ASP A 372 16.97 2.91 -17.10
CA ASP A 372 17.32 3.88 -18.14
C ASP A 372 16.86 5.31 -17.85
N GLN A 373 15.94 5.52 -16.89
CA GLN A 373 15.27 6.80 -16.62
C GLN A 373 15.69 7.42 -15.28
N GLY A 374 16.06 6.61 -14.28
CA GLY A 374 16.40 7.10 -12.96
C GLY A 374 16.98 6.05 -12.02
N THR A 375 17.22 6.50 -10.78
CA THR A 375 17.79 5.70 -9.70
C THR A 375 16.77 5.59 -8.56
N LEU A 376 16.63 4.38 -8.02
CA LEU A 376 15.74 4.07 -6.91
C LEU A 376 16.55 3.64 -5.69
N LEU A 377 16.44 4.41 -4.60
CA LEU A 377 16.90 4.02 -3.28
C LEU A 377 15.72 3.43 -2.53
N GLN A 378 15.90 2.29 -1.88
CA GLN A 378 14.82 1.62 -1.13
C GLN A 378 15.34 0.83 0.06
N ILE A 379 14.48 0.63 1.06
CA ILE A 379 14.72 -0.31 2.16
C ILE A 379 13.39 -0.83 2.69
N PHE A 380 13.41 -2.04 3.23
CA PHE A 380 12.23 -2.72 3.76
C PHE A 380 12.31 -2.86 5.27
N THR A 381 11.20 -2.60 5.95
CA THR A 381 11.04 -2.94 7.35
C THR A 381 10.88 -4.46 7.50
N LYS A 382 11.13 -4.97 8.71
CA LYS A 382 10.48 -6.21 9.15
C LYS A 382 8.95 -6.03 9.20
N PRO A 383 8.17 -7.10 9.37
CA PRO A 383 6.72 -6.98 9.54
C PRO A 383 6.34 -5.95 10.62
N VAL A 384 5.33 -5.13 10.33
CA VAL A 384 4.91 -4.05 11.25
C VAL A 384 3.93 -4.52 12.33
N GLY A 385 3.33 -5.69 12.15
CA GLY A 385 2.56 -6.41 13.16
C GLY A 385 3.25 -7.71 13.61
N ASP A 386 2.50 -8.56 14.30
CA ASP A 386 3.06 -9.81 14.88
C ASP A 386 3.32 -10.89 13.81
N ARG A 387 2.54 -10.88 12.73
CA ARG A 387 2.57 -11.91 11.70
C ARG A 387 3.54 -11.53 10.57
N PRO A 388 4.15 -12.49 9.87
CA PRO A 388 5.00 -12.24 8.70
C PRO A 388 4.16 -11.87 7.47
N THR A 389 3.40 -10.77 7.58
CA THR A 389 2.43 -10.32 6.58
C THR A 389 2.78 -8.92 6.08
N ILE A 390 2.18 -7.88 6.64
CA ILE A 390 2.36 -6.51 6.20
C ILE A 390 3.71 -5.92 6.67
N PHE A 391 4.42 -5.27 5.76
CA PHE A 391 5.63 -4.49 6.02
C PHE A 391 5.62 -3.16 5.25
N ILE A 392 6.58 -2.29 5.52
CA ILE A 392 6.73 -0.97 4.89
C ILE A 392 8.01 -0.94 4.07
N GLU A 393 7.95 -0.33 2.90
CA GLU A 393 9.11 0.06 2.12
C GLU A 393 9.29 1.58 2.22
N ILE A 394 10.51 2.05 2.46
CA ILE A 394 10.85 3.47 2.36
C ILE A 394 11.69 3.66 1.11
N ILE A 395 11.26 4.58 0.24
CA ILE A 395 11.92 4.81 -1.05
C ILE A 395 12.28 6.27 -1.30
N GLN A 396 13.25 6.49 -2.16
CA GLN A 396 13.49 7.77 -2.81
C GLN A 396 13.86 7.53 -4.27
N ARG A 397 13.20 8.26 -5.17
CA ARG A 397 13.44 8.20 -6.62
C ARG A 397 14.25 9.43 -7.02
N VAL A 398 15.30 9.24 -7.82
CA VAL A 398 16.17 10.29 -8.34
C VAL A 398 16.12 10.27 -9.87
N GLY A 399 15.78 11.40 -10.48
CA GLY A 399 15.59 11.52 -11.94
C GLY A 399 14.14 11.73 -12.34
N CYS A 400 13.88 11.63 -13.65
CA CYS A 400 12.57 11.78 -14.30
C CYS A 400 11.77 13.04 -13.90
N MET A 401 12.46 14.16 -13.69
CA MET A 401 11.82 15.44 -13.42
C MET A 401 11.21 15.99 -14.70
N LEU A 402 9.91 16.27 -14.65
CA LEU A 402 9.14 16.90 -15.72
C LEU A 402 8.63 18.24 -15.23
N THR A 403 8.30 19.12 -16.18
CA THR A 403 7.67 20.41 -15.93
C THR A 403 6.34 20.42 -16.65
N ASP A 404 5.25 20.76 -15.96
CA ASP A 404 3.95 20.91 -16.60
C ASP A 404 3.83 22.26 -17.35
N ASP A 405 2.72 22.44 -18.07
CA ASP A 405 2.44 23.66 -18.84
C ASP A 405 2.35 24.93 -17.97
N HIS A 406 2.26 24.78 -16.64
CA HIS A 406 2.21 25.85 -15.66
C HIS A 406 3.56 26.11 -14.96
N GLY A 407 4.62 25.43 -15.39
CA GLY A 407 5.96 25.59 -14.83
C GLY A 407 6.19 24.83 -13.52
N LYS A 408 5.25 24.01 -13.06
CA LYS A 408 5.39 23.21 -11.84
C LYS A 408 6.19 21.95 -12.17
N GLN A 409 7.27 21.75 -11.41
CA GLN A 409 8.06 20.53 -11.51
C GLN A 409 7.40 19.38 -10.77
N TYR A 410 7.39 18.20 -11.38
CA TYR A 410 6.93 16.96 -10.77
C TYR A 410 7.80 15.79 -11.25
N GLN A 411 7.81 14.71 -10.49
CA GLN A 411 8.53 13.49 -10.85
C GLN A 411 7.57 12.51 -11.52
N LYS A 412 7.97 11.96 -12.67
CA LYS A 412 7.20 10.92 -13.37
C LYS A 412 6.99 9.69 -12.46
N GLY A 413 5.77 9.15 -12.44
CA GLY A 413 5.43 7.93 -11.71
C GLY A 413 6.32 6.75 -12.10
N GLY A 414 6.78 5.99 -11.10
CA GLY A 414 7.64 4.82 -11.27
C GLY A 414 9.06 5.09 -11.79
N CYS A 415 9.58 6.32 -11.66
CA CYS A 415 10.96 6.66 -12.05
C CYS A 415 12.02 5.80 -11.35
N GLY A 416 12.89 5.10 -12.10
CA GLY A 416 13.84 4.15 -11.52
C GLY A 416 13.27 2.75 -11.28
N GLY A 417 12.07 2.47 -11.81
CA GLY A 417 11.43 1.16 -11.78
C GLY A 417 10.90 0.75 -10.40
N PHE A 418 10.83 -0.55 -10.14
CA PHE A 418 10.39 -1.10 -8.84
C PHE A 418 11.51 -1.87 -8.13
N GLY A 419 12.76 -1.66 -8.54
CA GLY A 419 13.87 -2.36 -7.90
C GLY A 419 14.04 -3.80 -8.37
N LYS A 420 13.89 -4.11 -9.68
CA LYS A 420 14.11 -5.46 -10.22
C LYS A 420 15.42 -6.08 -9.70
N GLY A 421 16.51 -5.31 -9.75
CA GLY A 421 17.82 -5.76 -9.27
C GLY A 421 17.89 -5.90 -7.75
N ASN A 422 17.06 -5.16 -7.02
CA ASN A 422 16.97 -5.20 -5.57
C ASN A 422 16.06 -6.32 -5.05
N PHE A 423 15.06 -6.76 -5.81
CA PHE A 423 14.16 -7.84 -5.40
C PHE A 423 14.91 -9.12 -5.06
N SER A 424 15.90 -9.50 -5.88
CA SER A 424 16.77 -10.67 -5.59
C SER A 424 17.48 -10.54 -4.23
N GLU A 425 18.03 -9.36 -3.92
CA GLU A 425 18.73 -9.12 -2.65
C GLU A 425 17.75 -9.03 -1.47
N LEU A 426 16.59 -8.41 -1.64
CA LEU A 426 15.51 -8.40 -0.65
C LEU A 426 15.08 -9.83 -0.30
N PHE A 427 14.80 -10.65 -1.31
CA PHE A 427 14.35 -12.02 -1.07
C PHE A 427 15.42 -12.85 -0.40
N LYS A 428 16.68 -12.66 -0.77
CA LYS A 428 17.79 -13.28 -0.05
C LYS A 428 17.83 -12.87 1.42
N SER A 429 17.64 -11.59 1.73
CA SER A 429 17.56 -11.09 3.12
C SER A 429 16.35 -11.64 3.88
N ILE A 430 15.18 -11.76 3.24
CA ILE A 430 13.98 -12.38 3.83
C ILE A 430 14.23 -13.87 4.09
N GLU A 431 14.73 -14.58 3.09
CA GLU A 431 15.06 -16.00 3.16
C GLU A 431 16.09 -16.32 4.26
N ASP A 432 17.12 -15.48 4.39
CA ASP A 432 18.11 -15.64 5.45
C ASP A 432 17.52 -15.32 6.83
N TYR A 433 16.61 -14.34 6.92
CA TYR A 433 15.87 -14.07 8.15
C TYR A 433 14.95 -15.26 8.53
N GLU A 434 14.21 -15.83 7.58
CA GLU A 434 13.35 -17.01 7.80
C GLU A 434 14.16 -18.23 8.28
N LYS A 435 15.35 -18.48 7.71
CA LYS A 435 16.26 -19.53 8.22
C LYS A 435 16.57 -19.37 9.70
N THR A 436 16.77 -18.13 10.18
CA THR A 436 17.04 -17.90 11.61
C THR A 436 15.83 -18.23 12.49
N LEU A 437 14.61 -18.11 11.97
CA LEU A 437 13.38 -18.45 12.68
C LEU A 437 13.14 -19.97 12.67
N GLU A 438 13.37 -20.63 11.54
CA GLU A 438 13.21 -22.09 11.41
C GLU A 438 14.25 -22.86 12.23
N ALA A 439 15.51 -22.43 12.22
CA ALA A 439 16.58 -23.05 13.02
C ALA A 439 16.25 -23.04 14.52
N ARG A 440 15.51 -22.03 15.01
CA ARG A 440 15.05 -21.97 16.40
C ARG A 440 13.92 -22.95 16.70
N ARG A 441 12.96 -23.13 15.77
CA ARG A 441 11.86 -24.11 15.91
C ARG A 441 12.35 -25.56 15.96
N VAL A 442 13.44 -25.89 15.26
CA VAL A 442 14.03 -27.24 15.30
C VAL A 442 14.87 -27.48 16.56
N SER A 443 15.31 -26.41 17.24
CA SER A 443 16.14 -26.50 18.44
C SER A 443 15.39 -26.69 19.76
N GLU A 444 14.05 -26.58 19.78
CA GLU A 444 13.22 -27.03 20.90
C GLU A 444 12.87 -28.51 20.69
N PRO A 445 13.46 -29.46 21.46
CA PRO A 445 12.92 -30.80 21.45
C PRO A 445 11.50 -30.74 22.01
N ALA A 446 10.55 -31.34 21.29
CA ALA A 446 9.22 -31.58 21.82
C ALA A 446 9.36 -32.32 23.15
N SER A 447 9.22 -31.60 24.27
CA SER A 447 9.10 -32.22 25.58
C SER A 447 7.79 -32.99 25.60
N ALA A 448 7.91 -34.32 25.72
CA ALA A 448 6.83 -35.30 25.73
C ALA A 448 5.76 -35.04 26.81
#